data_AF-A0A409V9Q3-F1
#
_entry.id   AF-A0A409V9Q3-F1
#
_cell.length_a   1.000
_cell.length_b   1.000
_cell.length_c   1.000
_cell.angle_alpha   90.00
_cell.angle_beta   90.00
_cell.angle_gamma   90.00
#
_symmetry.space_group_name_H-M   'P 1'
#
loop_
_entity.id
_entity.type
_entity.pdbx_description
1 polymer ?
#
loop_
_entity_poly.entity_id
_entity_poly.type
_entity_poly.pdbx_seq_one_letter_code
_entity_poly.pdbx_strand_id
1 'polypeptide(L)'
;MYNNSNSTFHTVPGHVVGKGKQPASSGSSFTSDVANSVAERANSQPSFPAWNINRAMRQAKMKGKLSRLMDMPVDILFEVFGLLHPTDLLNLSRTSKSYRAFLTARASANLWRVSFRNVEGAPDPFEDMSFPAWAYLLFVDRCHFCDVGHSKIDWTFKLRACTMCAHEILNVTHTEVPTSVHPRSVAARVFRDKIHINLCQEWDSNRAVITPKSLKADRISTIKSKLRELGWGDDALNYVERSVALQNVVSKPEKLTDEDWEDIGPFITNHLNDRVRQGMSFNLRVKAPMAVHKPWEEDRKILAAQFWKEYKSVYYPSRMDLPSGLEFVSMKPVADIVGCPRNVAVTPESFHHLMPILPGLLEEWCQKWRKYSYQ
;
A
#
# COMPACT_ATOMS: atom_id res chain seq x y z
N MET A 1 -64.48 -38.48 -7.15
CA MET A 1 -63.40 -39.34 -7.69
C MET A 1 -62.30 -39.32 -6.61
N TYR A 2 -62.20 -40.33 -5.73
CA TYR A 2 -61.53 -41.65 -5.92
C TYR A 2 -60.08 -41.47 -6.41
N ASN A 3 -58.98 -41.91 -5.76
CA ASN A 3 -58.72 -42.72 -4.54
C ASN A 3 -57.68 -41.99 -3.62
N ASN A 4 -57.41 -42.28 -2.34
CA ASN A 4 -57.78 -43.30 -1.34
C ASN A 4 -57.10 -44.69 -1.34
N SER A 5 -55.90 -44.83 -0.76
CA SER A 5 -55.34 -46.13 -0.27
C SER A 5 -54.38 -45.98 0.94
N ASN A 6 -54.77 -46.59 2.07
CA ASN A 6 -54.00 -47.24 3.18
C ASN A 6 -52.45 -47.07 3.24
N SER A 7 -51.81 -46.73 4.37
CA SER A 7 -51.83 -47.30 5.74
C SER A 7 -51.32 -48.75 5.88
N THR A 8 -50.15 -48.93 6.54
CA THR A 8 -50.02 -49.84 7.71
C THR A 8 -48.71 -49.64 8.50
N PHE A 9 -48.82 -49.70 9.82
CA PHE A 9 -47.74 -49.96 10.79
C PHE A 9 -47.45 -51.47 10.89
N HIS A 10 -46.25 -51.87 11.36
CA HIS A 10 -46.01 -52.91 12.39
C HIS A 10 -44.50 -52.94 12.74
N THR A 11 -44.02 -52.60 13.95
CA THR A 11 -43.98 -53.33 15.25
C THR A 11 -42.72 -54.23 15.47
N VAL A 12 -41.77 -53.68 16.24
CA VAL A 12 -40.76 -54.23 17.21
C VAL A 12 -41.13 -55.63 17.81
N PRO A 13 -40.23 -56.63 18.08
CA PRO A 13 -39.13 -56.62 19.09
C PRO A 13 -37.87 -57.49 18.76
N GLY A 14 -36.81 -57.66 19.58
CA GLY A 14 -36.35 -57.08 20.87
C GLY A 14 -35.48 -58.06 21.72
N HIS A 15 -34.61 -57.56 22.62
CA HIS A 15 -33.86 -58.32 23.67
C HIS A 15 -32.80 -59.39 23.18
N VAL A 16 -31.78 -59.90 23.91
CA VAL A 16 -31.43 -60.07 25.35
C VAL A 16 -29.89 -59.96 25.63
N VAL A 17 -29.50 -59.12 26.59
CA VAL A 17 -28.60 -59.28 27.77
C VAL A 17 -27.58 -60.47 27.93
N GLY A 18 -26.29 -60.15 28.15
CA GLY A 18 -25.65 -60.30 29.50
C GLY A 18 -24.46 -61.26 29.80
N LYS A 19 -23.57 -60.78 30.70
CA LYS A 19 -22.62 -61.51 31.61
C LYS A 19 -21.40 -62.21 30.95
N GLY A 20 -20.23 -62.37 31.60
CA GLY A 20 -19.70 -61.82 32.86
C GLY A 20 -18.50 -62.61 33.46
N LYS A 21 -17.60 -61.90 34.18
CA LYS A 21 -16.65 -62.36 35.24
C LYS A 21 -15.48 -63.36 34.95
N GLN A 22 -14.29 -62.94 35.41
CA GLN A 22 -13.14 -63.71 35.95
C GLN A 22 -13.55 -64.69 37.10
N PRO A 23 -12.74 -65.68 37.60
CA PRO A 23 -11.30 -65.54 37.96
C PRO A 23 -10.40 -66.81 37.94
N ALA A 24 -9.11 -66.69 38.32
CA ALA A 24 -8.39 -67.52 39.33
C ALA A 24 -6.87 -67.21 39.37
N SER A 25 -6.16 -67.69 40.41
CA SER A 25 -4.88 -67.16 40.90
C SER A 25 -3.76 -68.20 41.10
N SER A 26 -2.49 -67.79 40.91
CA SER A 26 -1.23 -68.21 41.60
C SER A 26 -0.02 -67.96 40.65
N GLY A 27 1.21 -67.68 41.09
CA GLY A 27 1.69 -67.40 42.44
C GLY A 27 3.06 -68.04 42.75
N SER A 28 4.17 -67.43 42.34
CA SER A 28 5.49 -67.59 43.00
C SER A 28 6.47 -66.48 42.56
N SER A 29 7.71 -66.52 43.06
CA SER A 29 8.65 -65.41 43.15
C SER A 29 9.97 -65.64 42.39
N PHE A 30 10.68 -64.54 42.18
CA PHE A 30 12.15 -64.40 42.23
C PHE A 30 12.99 -64.39 40.93
N THR A 31 14.02 -63.53 41.00
CA THR A 31 15.21 -63.33 40.13
C THR A 31 15.06 -62.91 38.66
N SER A 32 15.58 -61.70 38.40
CA SER A 32 16.43 -61.28 37.27
C SER A 32 16.55 -62.19 36.04
N ASP A 33 16.16 -61.67 34.87
CA ASP A 33 16.99 -61.63 33.64
C ASP A 33 16.24 -60.98 32.45
N VAL A 34 16.27 -59.63 32.38
CA VAL A 34 15.68 -58.85 31.26
C VAL A 34 16.72 -57.90 30.65
N ALA A 35 18.00 -58.26 30.69
CA ALA A 35 19.11 -57.45 30.18
C ALA A 35 19.56 -57.84 28.75
N ASN A 36 19.29 -59.07 28.29
CA ASN A 36 19.92 -59.66 27.11
C ASN A 36 18.94 -60.12 26.01
N SER A 37 18.11 -59.20 25.50
CA SER A 37 17.28 -59.47 24.29
C SER A 37 17.13 -58.30 23.31
N VAL A 38 17.87 -57.19 23.52
CA VAL A 38 17.79 -55.96 22.70
C VAL A 38 18.95 -55.84 21.69
N ALA A 39 19.99 -56.67 21.78
CA ALA A 39 21.23 -56.50 21.01
C ALA A 39 21.19 -57.00 19.55
N GLU A 40 20.32 -57.95 19.19
CA GLU A 40 20.40 -58.68 17.89
C GLU A 40 19.35 -58.26 16.83
N ARG A 41 18.91 -56.99 16.83
CA ARG A 41 18.11 -56.42 15.72
C ARG A 41 18.70 -55.17 15.05
N ALA A 42 19.99 -54.94 15.25
CA ALA A 42 20.70 -53.74 14.78
C ALA A 42 21.43 -53.90 13.42
N ASN A 43 21.06 -54.86 12.55
CA ASN A 43 21.72 -55.03 11.25
C ASN A 43 20.78 -55.26 10.05
N SER A 44 19.72 -54.45 9.95
CA SER A 44 18.93 -54.28 8.73
C SER A 44 18.77 -52.80 8.43
N GLN A 45 19.72 -52.21 7.69
CA GLN A 45 19.60 -50.85 7.16
C GLN A 45 18.42 -50.78 6.17
N PRO A 46 17.33 -50.02 6.44
CA PRO A 46 16.31 -49.80 5.44
C PRO A 46 16.82 -48.77 4.44
N SER A 47 17.07 -49.21 3.20
CA SER A 47 17.58 -48.36 2.11
C SER A 47 16.51 -47.36 1.64
N PHE A 48 16.34 -46.26 2.39
CA PHE A 48 15.47 -45.15 1.99
C PHE A 48 16.14 -44.29 0.91
N PRO A 49 15.42 -43.88 -0.15
CA PRO A 49 15.99 -43.12 -1.25
C PRO A 49 16.49 -41.73 -0.80
N ALA A 50 17.63 -41.31 -1.35
CA ALA A 50 18.42 -40.16 -0.89
C ALA A 50 17.69 -38.79 -0.85
N TRP A 51 16.54 -38.65 -1.52
CA TRP A 51 15.72 -37.44 -1.46
C TRP A 51 15.10 -37.18 -0.08
N ASN A 52 14.83 -38.23 0.72
CA ASN A 52 14.30 -38.07 2.08
C ASN A 52 15.36 -37.60 3.09
N ILE A 53 16.60 -38.09 2.98
CA ILE A 53 17.72 -37.62 3.81
C ILE A 53 17.97 -36.13 3.58
N ASN A 54 17.95 -35.69 2.31
CA ASN A 54 18.09 -34.27 1.95
C ASN A 54 16.96 -33.40 2.54
N ARG A 55 15.72 -33.89 2.64
CA ARG A 55 14.61 -33.17 3.29
C ARG A 55 14.82 -33.03 4.79
N ALA A 56 15.20 -34.12 5.48
CA ALA A 56 15.49 -34.10 6.91
C ALA A 56 16.69 -33.21 7.25
N MET A 57 17.78 -33.28 6.47
CA MET A 57 18.96 -32.43 6.63
C MET A 57 18.66 -30.95 6.34
N ARG A 58 17.85 -30.63 5.33
CA ARG A 58 17.38 -29.25 5.10
C ARG A 58 16.52 -28.74 6.27
N GLN A 59 15.65 -29.57 6.83
CA GLN A 59 14.85 -29.21 8.01
C GLN A 59 15.72 -29.03 9.28
N ALA A 60 16.74 -29.86 9.48
CA ALA A 60 17.69 -29.71 10.58
C ALA A 60 18.54 -28.44 10.43
N LYS A 61 19.02 -28.14 9.22
CA LYS A 61 19.79 -26.91 8.90
C LYS A 61 18.95 -25.63 9.00
N MET A 62 17.63 -25.73 9.00
CA MET A 62 16.66 -24.63 9.16
C MET A 62 16.21 -24.39 10.62
N LYS A 63 16.76 -25.10 11.62
CA LYS A 63 16.52 -24.77 13.03
C LYS A 63 17.35 -23.54 13.43
N GLY A 64 16.79 -22.36 13.20
CA GLY A 64 17.37 -21.09 13.66
C GLY A 64 17.50 -21.02 15.18
N LYS A 65 18.25 -20.02 15.67
CA LYS A 65 18.58 -19.84 17.10
C LYS A 65 17.36 -19.84 18.05
N LEU A 66 16.19 -19.39 17.56
CA LEU A 66 14.92 -19.36 18.30
C LEU A 66 14.07 -20.64 18.18
N SER A 67 14.56 -21.72 17.57
CA SER A 67 13.79 -22.97 17.42
C SER A 67 13.38 -23.64 18.73
N ARG A 68 14.00 -23.23 19.86
CA ARG A 68 13.69 -23.67 21.22
C ARG A 68 12.90 -22.65 22.06
N LEU A 69 12.40 -21.56 21.45
CA LEU A 69 11.65 -20.54 22.20
C LEU A 69 10.45 -21.15 22.94
N MET A 70 9.73 -22.09 22.32
CA MET A 70 8.60 -22.80 22.94
C MET A 70 9.00 -23.84 24.00
N ASP A 71 10.29 -24.05 24.26
CA ASP A 71 10.77 -24.85 25.40
C ASP A 71 10.87 -24.00 26.68
N MET A 72 10.70 -22.67 26.59
CA MET A 72 10.79 -21.75 27.72
C MET A 72 9.56 -21.85 28.66
N PRO A 73 9.71 -21.48 29.95
CA PRO A 73 8.58 -21.38 30.88
C PRO A 73 7.47 -20.47 30.33
N VAL A 74 6.22 -20.81 30.67
CA VAL A 74 5.03 -20.11 30.17
C VAL A 74 5.06 -18.61 30.52
N ASP A 75 5.57 -18.23 31.68
CA ASP A 75 5.67 -16.84 32.12
C ASP A 75 6.58 -16.01 31.20
N ILE A 76 7.71 -16.56 30.77
CA ILE A 76 8.63 -15.91 29.80
C ILE A 76 7.98 -15.80 28.42
N LEU A 77 7.22 -16.81 28.00
CA LEU A 77 6.44 -16.75 26.77
C LEU A 77 5.34 -15.67 26.84
N PHE A 78 4.67 -15.52 27.99
CA PHE A 78 3.65 -14.50 28.21
C PHE A 78 4.25 -13.10 28.21
N GLU A 79 5.41 -12.90 28.83
CA GLU A 79 6.13 -11.61 28.81
C GLU A 79 6.53 -11.23 27.38
N VAL A 80 7.29 -12.10 26.69
CA VAL A 80 7.80 -11.84 25.33
C VAL A 80 6.66 -11.64 24.32
N PHE A 81 5.59 -12.45 24.39
CA PHE A 81 4.46 -12.29 23.48
C PHE A 81 3.52 -11.15 23.91
N GLY A 82 3.48 -10.78 25.19
CA GLY A 82 2.67 -9.67 25.70
C GLY A 82 3.13 -8.32 25.18
N LEU A 83 4.41 -8.19 24.84
CA LEU A 83 5.01 -7.02 24.20
C LEU A 83 4.71 -6.93 22.68
N LEU A 84 4.20 -7.99 22.04
CA LEU A 84 3.94 -8.00 20.61
C LEU A 84 2.61 -7.34 20.26
N HIS A 85 2.50 -6.81 19.04
CA HIS A 85 1.24 -6.32 18.50
C HIS A 85 0.28 -7.50 18.20
N PRO A 86 -1.06 -7.35 18.32
CA PRO A 86 -1.98 -8.46 18.08
C PRO A 86 -1.87 -9.09 16.67
N THR A 87 -1.47 -8.31 15.67
CA THR A 87 -1.16 -8.80 14.32
C THR A 87 0.01 -9.78 14.30
N ASP A 88 1.04 -9.53 15.11
CA ASP A 88 2.23 -10.39 15.16
C ASP A 88 1.94 -11.69 15.90
N LEU A 89 1.11 -11.66 16.95
CA LEU A 89 0.57 -12.87 17.58
C LEU A 89 -0.26 -13.69 16.59
N LEU A 90 -1.13 -13.03 15.82
CA LEU A 90 -1.94 -13.70 14.79
C LEU A 90 -1.05 -14.33 13.71
N ASN A 91 -0.01 -13.63 13.25
CA ASN A 91 0.95 -14.14 12.28
C ASN A 91 1.80 -15.29 12.85
N LEU A 92 2.30 -15.17 14.09
CA LEU A 92 3.07 -16.20 14.78
C LEU A 92 2.23 -17.49 14.92
N SER A 93 0.94 -17.37 15.24
CA SER A 93 -0.01 -18.49 15.28
C SER A 93 -0.21 -19.23 13.94
N ARG A 94 0.19 -18.61 12.82
CA ARG A 94 0.16 -19.22 11.47
C ARG A 94 1.49 -19.90 11.10
N THR A 95 2.60 -19.59 11.78
CA THR A 95 3.93 -20.12 11.42
C THR A 95 4.17 -21.57 11.86
N SER A 96 3.62 -22.00 13.01
CA SER A 96 3.83 -23.37 13.52
C SER A 96 2.62 -23.90 14.28
N LYS A 97 2.47 -25.23 14.29
CA LYS A 97 1.41 -25.91 15.07
C LYS A 97 1.54 -25.67 16.58
N SER A 98 2.77 -25.52 17.09
CA SER A 98 3.04 -25.24 18.51
C SER A 98 2.60 -23.82 18.88
N TYR A 99 3.02 -22.82 18.12
CA TYR A 99 2.56 -21.43 18.30
C TYR A 99 1.05 -21.32 18.17
N ARG A 100 0.44 -22.00 17.18
CA ARG A 100 -1.03 -22.05 17.03
C ARG A 100 -1.70 -22.61 18.27
N ALA A 101 -1.29 -23.79 18.73
CA ALA A 101 -1.90 -24.46 19.87
C ALA A 101 -1.80 -23.63 21.15
N PHE A 102 -0.64 -22.99 21.38
CA PHE A 102 -0.44 -22.08 22.50
C PHE A 102 -1.30 -20.81 22.36
N LEU A 103 -1.10 -20.02 21.31
CA LEU A 103 -1.72 -18.70 21.17
C LEU A 103 -3.25 -18.76 21.00
N THR A 104 -3.82 -19.86 20.51
CA THR A 104 -5.29 -20.01 20.40
C THR A 104 -5.94 -20.73 21.59
N ALA A 105 -5.16 -21.14 22.61
CA ALA A 105 -5.70 -21.72 23.82
C ALA A 105 -6.46 -20.68 24.67
N ARG A 106 -7.51 -21.11 25.37
CA ARG A 106 -8.26 -20.25 26.31
C ARG A 106 -7.38 -19.69 27.44
N ALA A 107 -6.36 -20.44 27.87
CA ALA A 107 -5.39 -19.98 28.87
C ALA A 107 -4.63 -18.72 28.44
N SER A 108 -4.43 -18.53 27.14
CA SER A 108 -3.72 -17.38 26.56
C SER A 108 -4.60 -16.15 26.36
N ALA A 109 -5.86 -16.15 26.82
CA ALA A 109 -6.75 -15.00 26.70
C ALA A 109 -6.17 -13.72 27.37
N ASN A 110 -5.50 -13.86 28.51
CA ASN A 110 -4.86 -12.71 29.18
C ASN A 110 -3.64 -12.19 28.42
N LEU A 111 -2.87 -13.06 27.77
CA LEU A 111 -1.77 -12.67 26.87
C LEU A 111 -2.30 -11.78 25.73
N TRP A 112 -3.42 -12.16 25.09
CA TRP A 112 -4.04 -11.30 24.09
C TRP A 112 -4.51 -9.96 24.67
N ARG A 113 -5.16 -9.95 25.85
CA ARG A 113 -5.56 -8.68 26.49
C ARG A 113 -4.38 -7.73 26.72
N VAL A 114 -3.23 -8.24 27.15
CA VAL A 114 -2.00 -7.43 27.32
C VAL A 114 -1.53 -6.90 25.95
N SER A 115 -1.44 -7.76 24.93
CA SER A 115 -1.09 -7.36 23.57
C SER A 115 -2.02 -6.29 22.98
N PHE A 116 -3.33 -6.36 23.23
CA PHE A 116 -4.31 -5.35 22.80
C PHE A 116 -4.18 -4.01 23.56
N ARG A 117 -3.75 -4.01 24.83
CA ARG A 117 -3.48 -2.76 25.59
C ARG A 117 -2.32 -1.95 25.02
N ASN A 118 -1.43 -2.57 24.25
CA ASN A 118 -0.35 -1.87 23.54
C ASN A 118 -0.87 -1.09 22.32
N VAL A 119 -2.16 -1.24 21.96
CA VAL A 119 -2.79 -0.53 20.85
C VAL A 119 -3.66 0.60 21.41
N GLU A 120 -3.28 1.83 21.14
CA GLU A 120 -3.93 3.01 21.69
C GLU A 120 -5.43 3.07 21.36
N GLY A 121 -6.25 3.25 22.40
CA GLY A 121 -7.71 3.36 22.32
C GLY A 121 -8.45 2.13 21.80
N ALA A 122 -7.78 0.97 21.62
CA ALA A 122 -8.38 -0.18 20.96
C ALA A 122 -9.61 -0.73 21.73
N PRO A 123 -10.75 -0.95 21.05
CA PRO A 123 -11.93 -1.54 21.68
C PRO A 123 -11.68 -3.00 22.08
N ASP A 124 -12.31 -3.41 23.19
CA ASP A 124 -12.35 -4.81 23.62
C ASP A 124 -13.08 -5.69 22.59
N PRO A 125 -12.79 -7.00 22.49
CA PRO A 125 -13.56 -7.88 21.62
C PRO A 125 -15.04 -7.95 22.03
N PHE A 126 -15.93 -8.09 21.04
CA PHE A 126 -17.31 -8.52 21.30
C PHE A 126 -17.35 -9.87 22.04
N GLU A 127 -18.33 -10.08 22.93
CA GLU A 127 -18.44 -11.26 23.81
C GLU A 127 -18.42 -12.62 23.07
N ASP A 128 -18.96 -12.65 21.86
CA ASP A 128 -19.04 -13.81 20.97
C ASP A 128 -17.79 -14.01 20.10
N MET A 129 -16.81 -13.11 20.19
CA MET A 129 -15.62 -13.09 19.34
C MET A 129 -14.33 -13.41 20.12
N SER A 130 -13.60 -14.43 19.65
CA SER A 130 -12.27 -14.76 20.20
C SER A 130 -11.22 -13.70 19.83
N PHE A 131 -10.26 -13.45 20.72
CA PHE A 131 -9.15 -12.51 20.46
C PHE A 131 -8.41 -12.70 19.12
N PRO A 132 -8.11 -13.92 18.63
CA PRO A 132 -7.48 -14.09 17.30
C PRO A 132 -8.40 -13.66 16.14
N ALA A 133 -9.72 -13.86 16.28
CA ALA A 133 -10.70 -13.38 15.29
C ALA A 133 -10.85 -11.86 15.35
N TRP A 134 -10.79 -11.27 16.56
CA TRP A 134 -10.75 -9.82 16.75
C TRP A 134 -9.51 -9.20 16.11
N ALA A 135 -8.32 -9.77 16.36
CA ALA A 135 -7.08 -9.31 15.76
C ALA A 135 -7.10 -9.40 14.22
N TYR A 136 -7.74 -10.43 13.66
CA TYR A 136 -7.98 -10.50 12.22
C TYR A 136 -8.86 -9.33 11.78
N LEU A 137 -10.05 -9.17 12.38
CA LEU A 137 -11.01 -8.14 12.01
C LEU A 137 -10.40 -6.74 12.10
N LEU A 138 -9.67 -6.43 13.17
CA LEU A 138 -9.08 -5.12 13.37
C LEU A 138 -7.93 -4.84 12.39
N PHE A 139 -6.98 -5.77 12.21
CA PHE A 139 -5.68 -5.43 11.61
C PHE A 139 -5.34 -6.11 10.29
N VAL A 140 -6.07 -7.15 9.87
CA VAL A 140 -5.80 -7.85 8.61
C VAL A 140 -6.69 -7.25 7.52
N ASP A 141 -6.12 -6.42 6.63
CA ASP A 141 -6.83 -5.90 5.45
C ASP A 141 -6.93 -6.94 4.34
N ARG A 142 -7.73 -8.00 4.61
CA ARG A 142 -8.14 -9.03 3.66
C ARG A 142 -9.62 -9.33 3.83
N CYS A 143 -10.31 -9.48 2.71
CA CYS A 143 -11.69 -9.96 2.67
C CYS A 143 -11.81 -11.37 3.30
N HIS A 144 -12.75 -11.55 4.22
CA HIS A 144 -13.00 -12.84 4.88
C HIS A 144 -13.45 -13.97 3.93
N PHE A 145 -13.89 -13.61 2.71
CA PHE A 145 -14.48 -14.53 1.74
C PHE A 145 -13.51 -14.94 0.64
N CYS A 146 -12.71 -14.00 0.12
CA CYS A 146 -11.79 -14.25 -0.99
C CYS A 146 -10.29 -14.12 -0.63
N ASP A 147 -9.93 -13.66 0.57
CA ASP A 147 -8.57 -13.47 1.11
C ASP A 147 -7.59 -12.63 0.24
N VAL A 148 -8.08 -12.01 -0.86
CA VAL A 148 -7.28 -11.21 -1.78
C VAL A 148 -7.58 -9.72 -1.64
N GLY A 149 -8.85 -9.33 -1.76
CA GLY A 149 -9.25 -7.93 -1.89
C GLY A 149 -9.12 -7.11 -0.59
N HIS A 150 -8.71 -5.84 -0.75
CA HIS A 150 -8.88 -4.80 0.26
C HIS A 150 -10.34 -4.72 0.71
N SER A 151 -10.57 -4.51 1.99
CA SER A 151 -11.87 -4.77 2.59
C SER A 151 -12.19 -3.81 3.73
N LYS A 152 -13.40 -3.27 3.72
CA LYS A 152 -13.91 -2.47 4.84
C LYS A 152 -14.40 -3.41 5.94
N ILE A 153 -14.26 -2.97 7.19
CA ILE A 153 -14.95 -3.62 8.30
C ILE A 153 -16.42 -3.25 8.22
N ASP A 154 -17.29 -4.26 8.22
CA ASP A 154 -18.68 -4.10 8.61
C ASP A 154 -18.79 -4.42 10.10
N TRP A 155 -19.03 -3.39 10.91
CA TRP A 155 -19.14 -3.49 12.36
C TRP A 155 -20.45 -4.14 12.83
N THR A 156 -21.50 -4.11 12.01
CA THR A 156 -22.81 -4.74 12.30
C THR A 156 -22.73 -6.24 12.13
N PHE A 157 -22.05 -6.71 11.07
CA PHE A 157 -21.84 -8.12 10.78
C PHE A 157 -20.48 -8.67 11.28
N LYS A 158 -19.67 -7.82 11.93
CA LYS A 158 -18.35 -8.14 12.52
C LYS A 158 -17.39 -8.83 11.54
N LEU A 159 -17.37 -8.38 10.29
CA LEU A 159 -16.65 -9.03 9.20
C LEU A 159 -15.93 -8.04 8.29
N ARG A 160 -15.02 -8.55 7.45
CA ARG A 160 -14.42 -7.78 6.34
C ARG A 160 -14.87 -8.32 4.99
N ALA A 161 -15.37 -7.43 4.15
CA ALA A 161 -15.73 -7.74 2.76
C ALA A 161 -15.10 -6.73 1.79
N CYS A 162 -14.62 -7.23 0.64
CA CYS A 162 -14.38 -6.37 -0.51
C CYS A 162 -15.72 -6.03 -1.19
N THR A 163 -15.74 -5.02 -2.06
CA THR A 163 -16.97 -4.57 -2.75
C THR A 163 -17.68 -5.67 -3.52
N MET A 164 -16.93 -6.56 -4.17
CA MET A 164 -17.49 -7.70 -4.93
C MET A 164 -18.21 -8.69 -4.01
N CYS A 165 -17.54 -9.20 -2.98
CA CYS A 165 -18.15 -10.15 -2.04
C CYS A 165 -19.29 -9.50 -1.23
N ALA A 166 -19.18 -8.22 -0.88
CA ALA A 166 -20.27 -7.50 -0.19
C ALA A 166 -21.54 -7.45 -1.04
N HIS A 167 -21.42 -7.13 -2.34
CA HIS A 167 -22.53 -7.10 -3.27
C HIS A 167 -23.15 -8.50 -3.47
N GLU A 168 -22.31 -9.54 -3.59
CA GLU A 168 -22.76 -10.94 -3.67
C GLU A 168 -23.55 -11.36 -2.42
N ILE A 169 -23.03 -11.08 -1.22
CA ILE A 169 -23.69 -11.41 0.06
C ILE A 169 -25.02 -10.67 0.24
N LEU A 170 -25.08 -9.39 -0.14
CA LEU A 170 -26.31 -8.59 -0.04
C LEU A 170 -27.37 -9.06 -1.05
N ASN A 171 -26.98 -9.48 -2.25
CA ASN A 171 -27.93 -9.94 -3.28
C ASN A 171 -28.51 -11.34 -3.01
N VAL A 172 -27.81 -12.20 -2.26
CA VAL A 172 -28.32 -13.52 -1.82
C VAL A 172 -29.50 -13.40 -0.83
N THR A 173 -29.84 -12.20 -0.36
CA THR A 173 -31.01 -11.99 0.53
C THR A 173 -32.37 -12.12 -0.16
N HIS A 174 -32.45 -12.22 -1.49
CA HIS A 174 -33.73 -12.28 -2.22
C HIS A 174 -34.00 -13.55 -3.05
N THR A 175 -32.99 -14.32 -3.48
CA THR A 175 -33.19 -15.64 -4.11
C THR A 175 -32.03 -16.59 -3.81
N GLU A 176 -32.36 -17.78 -3.30
CA GLU A 176 -31.60 -19.04 -3.25
C GLU A 176 -30.07 -18.99 -3.06
N VAL A 177 -29.59 -19.49 -1.92
CA VAL A 177 -28.17 -19.51 -1.52
C VAL A 177 -27.32 -20.36 -2.48
N PRO A 178 -26.29 -19.79 -3.15
CA PRO A 178 -25.37 -20.56 -3.99
C PRO A 178 -24.53 -21.54 -3.16
N THR A 179 -24.56 -22.82 -3.54
CA THR A 179 -23.89 -23.93 -2.84
C THR A 179 -22.35 -23.91 -2.92
N SER A 180 -21.76 -22.94 -3.62
CA SER A 180 -20.31 -22.76 -3.77
C SER A 180 -19.68 -21.86 -2.70
N VAL A 181 -20.45 -21.11 -1.90
CA VAL A 181 -19.92 -20.28 -0.81
C VAL A 181 -19.77 -21.12 0.46
N HIS A 182 -18.53 -21.33 0.91
CA HIS A 182 -18.23 -22.21 2.05
C HIS A 182 -18.98 -21.75 3.32
N PRO A 183 -19.91 -22.55 3.88
CA PRO A 183 -20.89 -22.08 4.87
C PRO A 183 -20.28 -22.02 6.29
N ARG A 184 -19.47 -20.99 6.57
CA ARG A 184 -18.89 -20.77 7.91
C ARG A 184 -19.16 -19.43 8.56
N SER A 185 -19.91 -18.52 7.92
CA SER A 185 -20.18 -17.18 8.48
C SER A 185 -21.50 -16.51 8.06
N VAL A 186 -22.46 -17.22 7.45
CA VAL A 186 -23.82 -16.69 7.20
C VAL A 186 -24.82 -17.26 8.21
N ALA A 187 -24.53 -17.01 9.49
CA ALA A 187 -25.51 -17.13 10.57
C ALA A 187 -25.67 -15.74 11.18
N ALA A 188 -26.63 -14.98 10.65
CA ALA A 188 -26.90 -13.60 11.05
C ALA A 188 -27.48 -13.54 12.48
N ARG A 189 -26.62 -13.60 13.50
CA ARG A 189 -26.92 -12.97 14.79
C ARG A 189 -26.80 -11.46 14.57
N VAL A 190 -27.92 -10.80 14.32
CA VAL A 190 -28.01 -9.33 14.39
C VAL A 190 -27.76 -8.94 15.84
N PHE A 191 -26.52 -8.59 16.16
CA PHE A 191 -26.14 -8.20 17.51
C PHE A 191 -26.61 -6.78 17.81
N ARG A 192 -27.25 -6.62 18.97
CA ARG A 192 -27.98 -5.40 19.33
C ARG A 192 -27.13 -4.34 20.01
N ASP A 193 -25.83 -4.59 20.18
CA ASP A 193 -24.91 -3.72 20.89
C ASP A 193 -24.45 -2.53 20.03
N LYS A 194 -25.39 -1.60 19.81
CA LYS A 194 -25.15 -0.36 19.08
C LYS A 194 -24.09 0.51 19.76
N ILE A 195 -23.95 0.43 21.08
CA ILE A 195 -22.97 1.23 21.84
C ILE A 195 -21.56 0.77 21.48
N HIS A 196 -21.30 -0.53 21.54
CA HIS A 196 -20.00 -1.08 21.18
C HIS A 196 -19.72 -0.96 19.67
N ILE A 197 -20.73 -1.12 18.81
CA ILE A 197 -20.58 -0.84 17.37
C ILE A 197 -20.13 0.61 17.11
N ASN A 198 -20.74 1.59 17.79
CA ASN A 198 -20.36 3.00 17.66
C ASN A 198 -18.94 3.26 18.16
N LEU A 199 -18.57 2.72 19.33
CA LEU A 199 -17.21 2.82 19.88
C LEU A 199 -16.17 2.25 18.91
N CYS A 200 -16.47 1.11 18.29
CA CYS A 200 -15.61 0.50 17.28
C CYS A 200 -15.48 1.36 16.03
N GLN A 201 -16.60 1.91 15.52
CA GLN A 201 -16.61 2.81 14.37
C GLN A 201 -15.83 4.10 14.60
N GLU A 202 -15.93 4.67 15.80
CA GLU A 202 -15.18 5.87 16.21
C GLU A 202 -13.68 5.59 16.23
N TRP A 203 -13.26 4.50 16.91
CA TRP A 203 -11.85 4.10 16.93
C TRP A 203 -11.31 3.75 15.53
N ASP A 204 -12.11 3.08 14.70
CA ASP A 204 -11.76 2.75 13.31
C ASP A 204 -11.58 4.00 12.45
N SER A 205 -12.43 5.01 12.67
CA SER A 205 -12.32 6.31 11.99
C SER A 205 -11.08 7.06 12.45
N ASN A 206 -10.81 7.12 13.76
CA ASN A 206 -9.67 7.81 14.33
C ASN A 206 -8.33 7.19 13.87
N ARG A 207 -8.22 5.86 13.85
CA ARG A 207 -7.02 5.17 13.32
C ARG A 207 -6.94 5.19 11.79
N ALA A 208 -8.06 5.34 11.06
CA ALA A 208 -8.04 5.47 9.60
C ALA A 208 -7.31 6.76 9.15
N VAL A 209 -7.32 7.80 10.00
CA VAL A 209 -6.48 9.00 9.83
C VAL A 209 -4.99 8.67 9.90
N ILE A 210 -4.58 7.66 10.68
CA ILE A 210 -3.18 7.27 10.94
C ILE A 210 -2.90 5.86 10.39
N THR A 211 -3.11 5.67 9.09
CA THR A 211 -2.72 4.44 8.38
C THR A 211 -1.42 4.64 7.60
N PRO A 212 -0.66 3.58 7.28
CA PRO A 212 0.48 3.67 6.36
C PRO A 212 0.10 4.25 4.98
N LYS A 213 -1.18 4.18 4.59
CA LYS A 213 -1.71 4.75 3.34
C LYS A 213 -1.99 6.25 3.47
N SER A 214 -2.59 6.72 4.57
CA SER A 214 -2.76 8.16 4.83
C SER A 214 -1.42 8.82 5.09
N LEU A 215 -0.54 8.25 5.91
CA LEU A 215 0.81 8.76 6.15
C LEU A 215 1.62 8.94 4.84
N LYS A 216 1.50 8.01 3.88
CA LYS A 216 2.07 8.19 2.52
C LYS A 216 1.42 9.34 1.75
N ALA A 217 0.09 9.45 1.77
CA ALA A 217 -0.63 10.53 1.09
C ALA A 217 -0.29 11.91 1.70
N ASP A 218 -0.23 12.00 3.02
CA ASP A 218 0.15 13.18 3.78
C ASP A 218 1.60 13.58 3.48
N ARG A 219 2.53 12.61 3.50
CA ARG A 219 3.94 12.83 3.10
C ARG A 219 4.04 13.34 1.66
N ILE A 220 3.35 12.71 0.70
CA ILE A 220 3.30 13.16 -0.69
C ILE A 220 2.74 14.58 -0.78
N SER A 221 1.65 14.89 -0.08
CA SER A 221 1.03 16.22 -0.09
C SER A 221 1.98 17.29 0.47
N THR A 222 2.73 16.96 1.52
CA THR A 222 3.68 17.88 2.17
C THR A 222 4.90 18.12 1.28
N ILE A 223 5.46 17.07 0.68
CA ILE A 223 6.52 17.17 -0.34
C ILE A 223 6.03 18.04 -1.52
N LYS A 224 4.80 17.84 -1.99
CA LYS A 224 4.22 18.67 -3.07
C LYS A 224 4.05 20.13 -2.65
N SER A 225 3.68 20.42 -1.39
CA SER A 225 3.61 21.82 -0.89
C SER A 225 4.98 22.47 -0.87
N LYS A 226 5.98 21.84 -0.23
CA LYS A 226 7.35 22.35 -0.16
C LYS A 226 7.96 22.55 -1.55
N LEU A 227 7.68 21.65 -2.51
CA LEU A 227 8.12 21.82 -3.91
C LEU A 227 7.40 23.00 -4.62
N ARG A 228 6.11 23.24 -4.36
CA ARG A 228 5.40 24.43 -4.86
C ARG A 228 5.95 25.73 -4.27
N GLU A 229 6.29 25.72 -2.98
CA GLU A 229 6.97 26.84 -2.30
C GLU A 229 8.35 27.14 -2.94
N LEU A 230 9.06 26.11 -3.40
CA LEU A 230 10.29 26.21 -4.20
C LEU A 230 10.07 26.51 -5.71
N GLY A 231 8.82 26.76 -6.14
CA GLY A 231 8.48 27.17 -7.51
C GLY A 231 8.26 26.06 -8.54
N TRP A 232 8.21 24.79 -8.12
CA TRP A 232 7.93 23.67 -9.02
C TRP A 232 6.44 23.58 -9.38
N GLY A 233 6.14 23.58 -10.69
CA GLY A 233 4.77 23.44 -11.20
C GLY A 233 4.25 21.99 -11.18
N ASP A 234 2.95 21.83 -11.39
CA ASP A 234 2.22 20.57 -11.15
C ASP A 234 2.75 19.35 -11.93
N ASP A 235 3.35 19.54 -13.11
CA ASP A 235 3.97 18.43 -13.85
C ASP A 235 5.14 17.80 -13.09
N ALA A 236 5.96 18.62 -12.43
CA ALA A 236 7.07 18.13 -11.62
C ALA A 236 6.53 17.40 -10.39
N LEU A 237 5.46 17.91 -9.77
CA LEU A 237 4.79 17.28 -8.64
C LEU A 237 4.18 15.91 -9.01
N ASN A 238 3.54 15.84 -10.17
CA ASN A 238 2.97 14.61 -10.74
C ASN A 238 4.06 13.61 -11.14
N TYR A 239 5.22 14.11 -11.61
CA TYR A 239 6.40 13.27 -11.85
C TYR A 239 6.98 12.73 -10.54
N VAL A 240 7.15 13.55 -9.49
CA VAL A 240 7.69 13.12 -8.19
C VAL A 240 6.85 11.99 -7.58
N GLU A 241 5.52 12.13 -7.59
CA GLU A 241 4.59 11.11 -7.10
C GLU A 241 4.71 9.77 -7.84
N ARG A 242 4.99 9.80 -9.15
CA ARG A 242 5.02 8.62 -10.04
C ARG A 242 6.43 8.08 -10.32
N SER A 243 7.48 8.83 -9.96
CA SER A 243 8.86 8.50 -10.27
C SER A 243 9.34 7.30 -9.46
N VAL A 244 9.68 6.21 -10.15
CA VAL A 244 10.24 4.99 -9.54
C VAL A 244 11.53 5.30 -8.77
N ALA A 245 12.37 6.20 -9.30
CA ALA A 245 13.61 6.62 -8.66
C ALA A 245 13.41 7.34 -7.30
N LEU A 246 12.24 7.95 -7.09
CA LEU A 246 11.93 8.70 -5.87
C LEU A 246 10.98 7.95 -4.90
N GLN A 247 10.41 6.80 -5.29
CA GLN A 247 9.45 6.06 -4.45
C GLN A 247 9.97 5.75 -3.04
N ASN A 248 11.25 5.39 -2.91
CA ASN A 248 11.88 5.03 -1.63
C ASN A 248 11.99 6.22 -0.65
N VAL A 249 11.80 7.45 -1.12
CA VAL A 249 11.87 8.70 -0.34
C VAL A 249 10.48 9.32 -0.18
N VAL A 250 9.72 9.35 -1.27
CA VAL A 250 8.40 9.98 -1.39
C VAL A 250 7.28 9.11 -0.78
N SER A 251 7.39 7.78 -0.88
CA SER A 251 6.38 6.81 -0.45
C SER A 251 6.74 6.12 0.87
N LYS A 252 7.56 6.73 1.73
CA LYS A 252 7.77 6.24 3.11
C LYS A 252 6.48 6.47 3.93
N PRO A 253 5.97 5.49 4.70
CA PRO A 253 4.77 5.64 5.53
C PRO A 253 5.10 6.35 6.86
N GLU A 254 5.59 7.58 6.77
CA GLU A 254 6.15 8.33 7.90
C GLU A 254 5.90 9.83 7.68
N LYS A 255 5.48 10.53 8.73
CA LYS A 255 5.25 11.98 8.67
C LYS A 255 6.55 12.68 8.32
N LEU A 256 6.49 13.62 7.38
CA LEU A 256 7.65 14.46 7.05
C LEU A 256 7.81 15.53 8.13
N THR A 257 8.92 15.52 8.86
CA THR A 257 9.35 16.63 9.72
C THR A 257 10.09 17.69 8.89
N ASP A 258 10.29 18.89 9.44
CA ASP A 258 11.13 19.90 8.77
C ASP A 258 12.60 19.47 8.72
N GLU A 259 13.10 18.75 9.72
CA GLU A 259 14.45 18.16 9.73
C GLU A 259 14.63 17.11 8.62
N ASP A 260 13.65 16.21 8.41
CA ASP A 260 13.66 15.26 7.29
C ASP A 260 13.72 15.98 5.93
N TRP A 261 13.11 17.15 5.83
CA TRP A 261 13.08 17.92 4.58
C TRP A 261 14.44 18.53 4.22
N GLU A 262 15.30 18.82 5.21
CA GLU A 262 16.66 19.29 4.96
C GLU A 262 17.53 18.22 4.25
N ASP A 263 17.33 16.94 4.56
CA ASP A 263 17.99 15.81 3.89
C ASP A 263 17.37 15.51 2.51
N ILE A 264 16.03 15.32 2.45
CA ILE A 264 15.40 14.83 1.22
C ILE A 264 15.12 15.91 0.17
N GLY A 265 14.96 17.16 0.58
CA GLY A 265 14.61 18.30 -0.30
C GLY A 265 15.68 18.56 -1.38
N PRO A 266 16.97 18.68 -1.01
CA PRO A 266 18.07 18.80 -1.97
C PRO A 266 18.16 17.61 -2.93
N PHE A 267 17.91 16.38 -2.46
CA PHE A 267 17.93 15.18 -3.31
C PHE A 267 16.82 15.22 -4.37
N ILE A 268 15.57 15.49 -3.97
CA ILE A 268 14.43 15.55 -4.89
C ILE A 268 14.60 16.69 -5.90
N THR A 269 15.03 17.87 -5.46
CA THR A 269 15.23 19.03 -6.34
C THR A 269 16.39 18.86 -7.32
N ASN A 270 17.50 18.25 -6.91
CA ASN A 270 18.60 17.89 -7.82
C ASN A 270 18.16 16.86 -8.87
N HIS A 271 17.42 15.81 -8.47
CA HIS A 271 16.85 14.85 -9.42
C HIS A 271 15.94 15.53 -10.46
N LEU A 272 15.08 16.45 -10.03
CA LEU A 272 14.23 17.22 -10.95
C LEU A 272 15.05 18.12 -11.88
N ASN A 273 16.05 18.84 -11.35
CA ASN A 273 16.95 19.68 -12.15
C ASN A 273 17.71 18.87 -13.22
N ASP A 274 18.21 17.68 -12.88
CA ASP A 274 18.89 16.81 -13.85
C ASP A 274 17.95 16.27 -14.92
N ARG A 275 16.68 15.99 -14.58
CA ARG A 275 15.66 15.63 -15.59
C ARG A 275 15.34 16.81 -16.53
N VAL A 276 15.31 18.05 -16.03
CA VAL A 276 15.19 19.25 -16.87
C VAL A 276 16.41 19.42 -17.79
N ARG A 277 17.63 19.25 -17.26
CA ARG A 277 18.88 19.25 -18.05
C ARG A 277 18.90 18.19 -19.15
N GLN A 278 18.28 17.03 -18.89
CA GLN A 278 18.08 15.94 -19.87
C GLN A 278 16.95 16.21 -20.88
N GLY A 279 16.42 17.44 -20.95
CA GLY A 279 15.41 17.85 -21.92
C GLY A 279 13.96 17.55 -21.52
N MET A 280 13.68 17.12 -20.28
CA MET A 280 12.31 16.88 -19.83
C MET A 280 11.66 18.20 -19.41
N SER A 281 10.73 18.70 -20.24
CA SER A 281 9.92 19.87 -19.91
C SER A 281 8.84 19.50 -18.87
N PHE A 282 9.11 19.76 -17.60
CA PHE A 282 8.05 20.04 -16.64
C PHE A 282 7.62 21.50 -16.81
N ASN A 283 6.33 21.81 -16.62
CA ASN A 283 5.83 23.20 -16.59
C ASN A 283 6.46 24.04 -15.45
N LEU A 284 7.67 24.53 -15.69
CA LEU A 284 8.47 25.37 -14.79
C LEU A 284 8.26 26.85 -15.09
N ARG A 285 7.15 27.43 -14.60
CA ARG A 285 7.14 28.87 -14.23
C ARG A 285 6.04 29.34 -13.28
N VAL A 286 5.82 28.66 -12.15
CA VAL A 286 5.32 29.37 -10.96
C VAL A 286 6.51 30.07 -10.28
N LYS A 287 6.91 31.20 -10.90
CA LYS A 287 7.84 32.24 -10.43
C LYS A 287 8.79 31.84 -9.28
N ALA A 288 10.00 31.41 -9.63
CA ALA A 288 11.12 31.42 -8.69
C ALA A 288 11.33 32.86 -8.12
N PRO A 289 11.59 33.03 -6.81
CA PRO A 289 11.94 34.33 -6.27
C PRO A 289 13.34 34.76 -6.77
N MET A 290 13.47 36.06 -7.08
CA MET A 290 14.71 36.73 -7.54
C MET A 290 15.20 36.47 -8.97
N ALA A 291 14.29 36.64 -9.94
CA ALA A 291 14.54 37.69 -10.94
C ALA A 291 13.46 38.76 -10.77
N VAL A 292 13.84 40.05 -10.74
CA VAL A 292 12.89 41.16 -10.57
C VAL A 292 11.77 41.01 -11.59
N HIS A 293 10.52 40.95 -11.14
CA HIS A 293 9.38 41.06 -12.04
C HIS A 293 9.42 42.46 -12.65
N LYS A 294 9.80 42.56 -13.92
CA LYS A 294 9.92 43.81 -14.68
C LYS A 294 8.68 43.98 -15.59
N PRO A 295 7.52 44.45 -15.08
CA PRO A 295 6.30 44.50 -15.89
C PRO A 295 6.45 45.32 -17.17
N TRP A 296 7.31 46.34 -17.15
CA TRP A 296 7.63 47.17 -18.32
C TRP A 296 8.32 46.40 -19.46
N GLU A 297 8.95 45.26 -19.19
CA GLU A 297 9.47 44.41 -20.28
C GLU A 297 8.31 43.75 -21.04
N GLU A 298 7.23 43.32 -20.37
CA GLU A 298 6.07 42.74 -21.06
C GLU A 298 5.38 43.78 -21.96
N ASP A 299 5.19 45.01 -21.48
CA ASP A 299 4.64 46.12 -22.29
C ASP A 299 5.48 46.37 -23.56
N ARG A 300 6.81 46.31 -23.44
CA ARG A 300 7.74 46.49 -24.57
C ARG A 300 7.76 45.31 -25.54
N LYS A 301 7.48 44.08 -25.08
CA LYS A 301 7.32 42.92 -25.98
C LYS A 301 6.08 43.06 -26.86
N ILE A 302 5.01 43.70 -26.35
CA ILE A 302 3.82 44.01 -27.15
C ILE A 302 4.19 44.97 -28.30
N LEU A 303 4.94 46.04 -28.01
CA LEU A 303 5.42 46.97 -29.03
C LEU A 303 6.32 46.29 -30.07
N ALA A 304 7.26 45.46 -29.63
CA ALA A 304 8.14 44.68 -30.52
C ALA A 304 7.34 43.71 -31.42
N ALA A 305 6.30 43.06 -30.89
CA ALA A 305 5.43 42.16 -31.64
C ALA A 305 4.51 42.90 -32.62
N GLN A 306 4.06 44.12 -32.29
CA GLN A 306 3.32 45.01 -33.19
C GLN A 306 4.18 45.45 -34.37
N PHE A 307 5.37 46.00 -34.10
CA PHE A 307 6.37 46.34 -35.13
C PHE A 307 6.68 45.15 -36.05
N TRP A 308 6.86 43.95 -35.49
CA TRP A 308 7.10 42.74 -36.29
C TRP A 308 5.92 42.34 -37.17
N LYS A 309 4.68 42.52 -36.69
CA LYS A 309 3.47 42.27 -37.48
C LYS A 309 3.38 43.23 -38.67
N GLU A 310 3.66 44.52 -38.43
CA GLU A 310 3.66 45.57 -39.45
C GLU A 310 4.78 45.33 -40.49
N TYR A 311 6.01 45.12 -40.04
CA TYR A 311 7.15 44.82 -40.91
C TYR A 311 6.90 43.61 -41.82
N LYS A 312 6.33 42.51 -41.28
CA LYS A 312 5.91 41.37 -42.11
C LYS A 312 4.84 41.74 -43.13
N SER A 313 3.83 42.53 -42.76
CA SER A 313 2.76 42.93 -43.66
C SER A 313 3.24 43.80 -44.83
N VAL A 314 4.30 44.61 -44.62
CA VAL A 314 4.87 45.50 -45.65
C VAL A 314 5.86 44.77 -46.55
N TYR A 315 6.82 44.04 -45.98
CA TYR A 315 7.95 43.47 -46.73
C TYR A 315 7.77 42.01 -47.15
N TYR A 316 6.89 41.27 -46.47
CA TYR A 316 6.70 39.83 -46.67
C TYR A 316 5.22 39.39 -46.60
N PRO A 317 4.28 40.07 -47.30
CA PRO A 317 2.82 39.89 -47.11
C PRO A 317 2.30 38.47 -47.38
N SER A 318 3.04 37.64 -48.11
CA SER A 318 2.65 36.27 -48.48
C SER A 318 3.59 35.18 -47.93
N ARG A 319 4.55 35.53 -47.05
CA ARG A 319 5.58 34.61 -46.56
C ARG A 319 5.19 33.99 -45.22
N MET A 320 5.02 32.66 -45.17
CA MET A 320 4.66 31.94 -43.95
C MET A 320 5.86 31.39 -43.16
N ASP A 321 7.03 31.24 -43.79
CA ASP A 321 8.28 30.76 -43.19
C ASP A 321 9.06 31.89 -42.50
N LEU A 322 8.41 32.57 -41.54
CA LEU A 322 9.00 33.67 -40.77
C LEU A 322 8.78 33.49 -39.26
N PRO A 323 9.67 34.04 -38.42
CA PRO A 323 9.54 33.95 -36.97
C PRO A 323 8.16 34.35 -36.45
N SER A 324 7.69 33.62 -35.44
CA SER A 324 6.59 34.07 -34.58
C SER A 324 6.98 35.37 -33.84
N GLY A 325 6.00 36.10 -33.30
CA GLY A 325 6.27 37.29 -32.50
C GLY A 325 7.13 37.00 -31.26
N LEU A 326 6.98 35.82 -30.68
CA LEU A 326 7.74 35.39 -29.50
C LEU A 326 9.21 35.09 -29.83
N GLU A 327 9.47 34.48 -30.98
CA GLU A 327 10.83 34.23 -31.46
C GLU A 327 11.53 35.53 -31.89
N PHE A 328 10.80 36.44 -32.56
CA PHE A 328 11.30 37.77 -32.91
C PHE A 328 11.74 38.55 -31.68
N VAL A 329 10.89 38.61 -30.64
CA VAL A 329 11.19 39.23 -29.34
C VAL A 329 12.44 38.61 -28.68
N SER A 330 12.73 37.35 -28.95
CA SER A 330 13.87 36.61 -28.40
C SER A 330 15.16 36.80 -29.20
N MET A 331 15.13 37.48 -30.35
CA MET A 331 16.35 37.82 -31.11
C MET A 331 17.17 38.87 -30.36
N LYS A 332 18.50 38.68 -30.29
CA LYS A 332 19.36 39.49 -29.41
C LYS A 332 19.17 41.01 -29.56
N PRO A 333 19.18 41.63 -30.76
CA PRO A 333 18.98 43.07 -30.89
C PRO A 333 17.61 43.56 -30.41
N VAL A 334 16.57 42.72 -30.51
CA VAL A 334 15.21 43.04 -30.01
C VAL A 334 15.14 42.89 -28.50
N ALA A 335 15.72 41.82 -27.96
CA ALA A 335 15.79 41.54 -26.53
C ALA A 335 16.59 42.62 -25.77
N ASP A 336 17.66 43.14 -26.38
CA ASP A 336 18.46 44.23 -25.80
C ASP A 336 17.63 45.53 -25.67
N ILE A 337 16.78 45.87 -26.67
CA ILE A 337 15.84 47.03 -26.59
C ILE A 337 14.76 46.81 -25.52
N VAL A 338 14.14 45.63 -25.52
CA VAL A 338 13.08 45.28 -24.56
C VAL A 338 13.62 45.33 -23.13
N GLY A 339 14.81 44.76 -22.90
CA GLY A 339 15.46 44.61 -21.61
C GLY A 339 16.13 45.87 -21.04
N CYS A 340 16.13 46.98 -21.79
CA CYS A 340 16.68 48.27 -21.35
C CYS A 340 16.17 48.70 -19.95
N PRO A 341 16.93 49.54 -19.21
CA PRO A 341 16.46 50.13 -17.96
C PRO A 341 15.09 50.82 -18.07
N ARG A 342 14.32 50.85 -16.96
CA ARG A 342 12.93 51.39 -16.94
C ARG A 342 12.85 52.87 -17.30
N ASN A 343 13.88 53.64 -17.00
CA ASN A 343 13.98 55.08 -17.30
C ASN A 343 14.19 55.40 -18.79
N VAL A 344 14.45 54.39 -19.63
CA VAL A 344 14.46 54.55 -21.09
C VAL A 344 13.03 54.41 -21.61
N ALA A 345 12.49 55.47 -22.20
CA ALA A 345 11.23 55.40 -22.93
C ALA A 345 11.44 54.53 -24.19
N VAL A 346 10.54 53.57 -24.42
CA VAL A 346 10.55 52.70 -25.61
C VAL A 346 9.21 52.86 -26.30
N THR A 347 9.26 53.22 -27.58
CA THR A 347 8.12 53.53 -28.45
C THR A 347 8.21 52.65 -29.72
N PRO A 348 7.18 52.60 -30.60
CA PRO A 348 7.26 51.86 -31.85
C PRO A 348 8.48 52.24 -32.72
N GLU A 349 8.81 53.54 -32.76
CA GLU A 349 9.95 54.08 -33.52
C GLU A 349 11.30 53.59 -32.97
N SER A 350 11.34 53.19 -31.70
CA SER A 350 12.54 52.61 -31.07
C SER A 350 12.97 51.31 -31.75
N PHE A 351 12.11 50.66 -32.54
CA PHE A 351 12.44 49.46 -33.32
C PHE A 351 12.81 49.75 -34.79
N HIS A 352 12.61 50.98 -35.30
CA HIS A 352 12.89 51.32 -36.70
C HIS A 352 14.37 51.14 -37.09
N HIS A 353 15.30 51.35 -36.14
CA HIS A 353 16.73 51.15 -36.38
C HIS A 353 17.09 49.66 -36.64
N LEU A 354 16.19 48.73 -36.37
CA LEU A 354 16.36 47.32 -36.73
C LEU A 354 16.13 47.08 -38.23
N MET A 355 15.29 47.88 -38.91
CA MET A 355 14.90 47.66 -40.31
C MET A 355 16.06 47.34 -41.28
N PRO A 356 17.22 48.03 -41.26
CA PRO A 356 18.35 47.67 -42.13
C PRO A 356 19.05 46.35 -41.78
N ILE A 357 18.98 45.88 -40.52
CA ILE A 357 19.64 44.64 -40.06
C ILE A 357 18.70 43.42 -40.05
N LEU A 358 17.38 43.63 -40.08
CA LEU A 358 16.39 42.55 -40.06
C LEU A 358 16.57 41.50 -41.18
N PRO A 359 16.87 41.84 -42.44
CA PRO A 359 17.06 40.83 -43.49
C PRO A 359 18.19 39.83 -43.14
N GLY A 360 19.28 40.29 -42.54
CA GLY A 360 20.38 39.43 -42.10
C GLY A 360 20.01 38.53 -40.92
N LEU A 361 19.34 39.10 -39.90
CA LEU A 361 18.85 38.33 -38.74
C LEU A 361 17.84 37.25 -39.13
N LEU A 362 17.02 37.51 -40.16
CA LEU A 362 16.06 36.54 -40.68
C LEU A 362 16.76 35.43 -41.47
N GLU A 363 17.83 35.73 -42.22
CA GLU A 363 18.63 34.71 -42.91
C GLU A 363 19.35 33.81 -41.91
N GLU A 364 19.95 34.36 -40.85
CA GLU A 364 20.54 33.59 -39.74
C GLU A 364 19.51 32.67 -39.06
N TRP A 365 18.32 33.20 -38.78
CA TRP A 365 17.21 32.41 -38.20
C TRP A 365 16.76 31.29 -39.14
N CYS A 366 16.61 31.56 -40.45
CA CYS A 366 16.26 30.56 -41.46
C CYS A 366 17.32 29.45 -41.55
N GLN A 367 18.61 29.81 -41.55
CA GLN A 367 19.72 28.85 -41.57
C GLN A 367 19.77 27.98 -40.31
N LYS A 368 19.45 28.56 -39.15
CA LYS A 368 19.34 27.81 -37.90
C LYS A 368 18.20 26.77 -37.97
N TRP A 369 17.02 27.15 -38.46
CA TRP A 369 15.88 26.24 -38.57
C TRP A 369 16.04 25.16 -39.64
N ARG A 370 16.65 25.44 -40.80
CA ARG A 370 16.92 24.43 -41.85
C ARG A 370 17.74 23.22 -41.34
N LYS A 371 18.57 23.40 -40.31
CA LYS A 371 19.33 22.30 -39.67
C LYS A 371 18.46 21.33 -38.86
N TYR A 372 17.24 21.73 -38.47
CA TYR A 372 16.30 20.92 -37.68
C TYR A 372 15.15 20.33 -38.51
N SER A 373 15.10 20.59 -39.83
CA SER A 373 14.04 20.12 -40.74
C SER A 373 14.44 18.98 -41.68
N TYR A 374 15.68 18.50 -41.57
CA TYR A 374 16.25 17.39 -42.37
C TYR A 374 17.01 16.38 -41.48
N GLN A 375 16.39 16.02 -40.36
CA GLN A 375 16.63 14.82 -39.56
C GLN A 375 15.28 14.18 -39.23
#